data_AF-A0A392SIX6-F1
#
_entry.id   AF-A0A392SIX6-F1
#
_cell.length_a   1.000
_cell.length_b   1.000
_cell.length_c   1.000
_cell.angle_alpha   90.00
_cell.angle_beta   90.00
_cell.angle_gamma   90.00
#
_symmetry.space_group_name_H-M   'P 1'
#
loop_
_entity.id
_entity.type
_entity.pdbx_description
1 polymer ?
#
loop_
_entity_poly.entity_id
_entity_poly.type
_entity_poly.pdbx_seq_one_letter_code
_entity_poly.pdbx_strand_id
1 'polypeptide(L)'
;GVPVADFVLPPVFGHTQLFDGQTKVVVPDAEKAILDGMGPEAIKNEIANSSVVVFKLLEVVNYLNGRECQYLRERDVAQKKANDLGQKFLEMKVSFDDYRNKY
;
A
#
# COMPACT_ATOMS: atom_id res chain seq x y z
N GLY A 1 -21.16 1.23 -17.35
CA GLY A 1 -20.76 1.49 -15.96
C GLY A 1 -19.24 1.56 -15.92
N VAL A 2 -18.68 2.52 -15.18
CA VAL A 2 -17.24 2.58 -14.90
C VAL A 2 -16.85 1.29 -14.16
N PRO A 3 -15.71 0.64 -14.46
CA PRO A 3 -15.29 -0.54 -13.70
C PRO A 3 -15.13 -0.12 -12.24
N VAL A 4 -15.82 -0.83 -11.35
CA VAL A 4 -15.59 -0.73 -9.91
C VAL A 4 -14.13 -1.13 -9.72
N ALA A 5 -13.28 -0.18 -9.37
CA ALA A 5 -11.92 -0.49 -8.96
C ALA A 5 -12.04 -1.37 -7.73
N ASP A 6 -11.69 -2.65 -7.87
CA ASP A 6 -11.73 -3.60 -6.78
C ASP A 6 -10.98 -3.02 -5.57
N PHE A 7 -11.62 -3.10 -4.40
CA PHE A 7 -10.97 -2.74 -3.15
C PHE A 7 -9.91 -3.80 -2.84
N VAL A 8 -8.68 -3.54 -3.26
CA VAL A 8 -7.53 -4.40 -2.98
C VAL A 8 -6.98 -4.01 -1.61
N LEU A 9 -7.15 -4.91 -0.64
CA LEU A 9 -6.51 -4.77 0.67
C LEU A 9 -4.99 -4.61 0.50
N PRO A 10 -4.31 -3.78 1.32
CA PRO A 10 -2.88 -3.54 1.22
C PRO A 10 -2.08 -4.86 1.20
N PRO A 11 -0.91 -4.95 0.54
CA PRO A 11 -0.11 -6.18 0.42
C PRO A 11 0.23 -6.89 1.74
N VAL A 12 0.20 -6.20 2.89
CA VAL A 12 0.32 -6.82 4.23
C VAL A 12 -0.86 -7.75 4.57
N PHE A 13 -2.00 -7.56 3.90
CA PHE A 13 -3.19 -8.43 3.84
C PHE A 13 -3.31 -9.17 2.49
N GLY A 14 -2.44 -8.86 1.52
CA GLY A 14 -2.66 -9.14 0.09
C GLY A 14 -1.77 -10.22 -0.54
N HIS A 15 -0.73 -10.70 0.13
CA HIS A 15 0.10 -11.83 -0.39
C HIS A 15 0.22 -13.03 0.54
N THR A 16 -0.41 -12.96 1.70
CA THR A 16 -0.73 -14.08 2.57
C THR A 16 -2.12 -13.80 3.09
N GLN A 17 -3.02 -14.79 3.03
CA GLN A 17 -4.27 -14.72 3.78
C GLN A 17 -3.92 -14.31 5.21
N LEU A 18 -4.58 -13.29 5.77
CA LEU A 18 -4.35 -12.86 7.15
C LEU A 18 -4.48 -14.05 8.13
N PHE A 19 -5.32 -15.01 7.76
CA PHE A 19 -5.36 -16.37 8.28
C PHE A 19 -5.35 -17.32 7.09
N ASP A 20 -4.19 -17.90 6.78
CA ASP A 20 -3.95 -18.86 5.69
C ASP A 20 -4.64 -20.23 5.83
N GLY A 21 -5.71 -20.30 6.63
CA GLY A 21 -6.33 -21.54 7.09
C GLY A 21 -5.44 -22.38 8.01
N GLN A 22 -4.12 -22.15 8.01
CA GLN A 22 -3.13 -22.76 8.91
C GLN A 22 -2.98 -21.93 10.20
N THR A 23 -3.13 -20.61 10.10
CA THR A 23 -3.07 -19.68 11.22
C THR A 23 -4.40 -19.70 11.97
N LYS A 24 -4.40 -20.34 13.14
CA LYS A 24 -5.54 -20.32 14.05
C LYS A 24 -5.57 -18.98 14.80
N VAL A 25 -6.66 -18.24 14.68
CA VAL A 25 -6.95 -17.14 15.62
C VAL A 25 -7.24 -17.78 16.97
N VAL A 26 -6.32 -17.61 17.90
CA VAL A 26 -6.50 -18.04 19.28
C VAL A 26 -6.77 -16.81 20.11
N VAL A 27 -7.94 -16.78 20.76
CA VAL A 27 -8.22 -15.82 21.83
C VAL A 27 -7.51 -16.34 23.08
N PRO A 28 -6.64 -15.56 23.72
CA PRO A 28 -6.02 -15.96 24.98
C PRO A 28 -7.06 -16.30 26.05
N ASP A 29 -6.74 -17.22 26.96
CA ASP A 29 -7.69 -17.68 27.98
C ASP A 29 -8.20 -16.53 28.89
N ALA A 30 -7.38 -15.51 29.13
CA ALA A 30 -7.75 -14.33 29.90
C ALA A 30 -8.83 -13.50 29.17
N GLU A 31 -8.61 -13.16 27.91
CA GLU A 31 -9.57 -12.46 27.06
C GLU A 31 -10.85 -13.26 26.87
N LYS A 32 -10.74 -14.59 26.73
CA LYS A 32 -11.90 -15.46 26.66
C LYS A 32 -12.73 -15.42 27.94
N ALA A 33 -12.08 -15.50 29.11
CA ALA A 33 -12.78 -15.40 30.40
C ALA A 33 -13.47 -14.03 30.58
N ILE A 34 -12.89 -12.95 30.06
CA ILE A 34 -13.51 -11.62 30.05
C ILE A 34 -14.74 -11.62 29.15
N LEU A 35 -14.64 -12.13 27.92
CA LEU A 35 -15.75 -12.19 26.97
C LEU A 35 -16.89 -13.09 27.47
N ASP A 36 -16.58 -14.24 28.06
CA ASP A 36 -17.55 -15.16 28.66
C ASP A 36 -18.28 -14.52 29.87
N GLY A 37 -17.64 -13.57 30.55
CA GLY A 37 -18.23 -12.77 31.64
C GLY A 37 -19.08 -11.58 31.17
N MET A 38 -19.05 -11.22 29.88
CA MET A 38 -19.81 -10.10 29.34
C MET A 38 -21.25 -10.49 28.98
N GLY A 39 -22.20 -9.61 29.28
CA GLY A 39 -23.57 -9.73 28.76
C GLY A 39 -23.67 -9.38 27.27
N PRO A 40 -24.76 -9.79 26.57
CA PRO A 40 -24.93 -9.57 25.13
C PRO A 40 -24.79 -8.10 24.68
N GLU A 41 -25.35 -7.16 25.45
CA GLU A 41 -25.24 -5.74 25.14
C GLU A 41 -23.81 -5.20 25.35
N ALA A 42 -23.07 -5.72 26.34
CA ALA A 42 -21.67 -5.35 26.54
C ALA A 42 -20.80 -5.82 25.37
N ILE A 43 -21.01 -7.06 24.90
CA ILE A 43 -20.34 -7.61 23.70
C ILE A 43 -20.64 -6.74 22.47
N LYS A 44 -21.91 -6.38 22.25
CA LYS A 44 -22.32 -5.54 21.13
C LYS A 44 -21.65 -4.17 21.16
N ASN A 45 -21.57 -3.55 22.34
CA ASN A 45 -20.91 -2.26 22.51
C ASN A 45 -19.40 -2.35 22.28
N GLU A 46 -18.75 -3.41 22.76
CA GLU A 46 -17.32 -3.65 22.53
C GLU A 46 -17.01 -3.82 21.03
N ILE A 47 -17.83 -4.60 20.32
CA ILE A 47 -17.71 -4.75 18.86
C ILE A 47 -17.87 -3.40 18.16
N ALA A 48 -18.88 -2.61 18.54
CA ALA A 48 -19.12 -1.31 17.93
C ALA A 48 -17.94 -0.36 18.15
N ASN A 49 -17.43 -0.27 19.38
CA ASN A 49 -16.29 0.56 19.74
C ASN A 49 -15.02 0.15 18.99
N SER A 50 -14.71 -1.14 19.00
CA SER A 50 -13.56 -1.71 18.30
C SER A 50 -13.65 -1.50 16.78
N SER A 51 -14.85 -1.66 16.21
CA SER A 51 -15.09 -1.45 14.77
C SER A 51 -14.78 -0.02 14.35
N VAL A 52 -15.16 0.99 15.16
CA VAL A 52 -14.85 2.40 14.86
C VAL A 52 -13.34 2.63 14.75
N VAL A 53 -12.54 2.02 15.64
CA VAL A 53 -11.08 2.15 15.60
C VAL A 53 -10.51 1.48 14.34
N VAL A 54 -11.00 0.28 14.00
CA VAL A 54 -10.59 -0.43 12.78
C VAL A 54 -10.92 0.38 11.53
N PHE A 55 -12.11 0.97 11.44
CA PHE A 55 -12.48 1.80 10.29
C PHE A 55 -11.62 3.05 10.17
N LYS A 56 -11.33 3.73 11.27
CA LYS A 56 -10.41 4.88 11.25
C LYS A 56 -9.01 4.49 10.78
N LEU A 57 -8.52 3.32 11.20
CA LEU A 57 -7.24 2.80 10.71
C LEU A 57 -7.29 2.54 9.20
N LEU A 58 -8.37 1.93 8.70
CA LEU A 58 -8.58 1.71 7.27
C LEU A 58 -8.61 3.02 6.47
N GLU A 59 -9.25 4.07 7.00
CA GLU A 59 -9.26 5.40 6.37
C GLU A 59 -7.84 5.97 6.23
N VAL A 60 -7.05 5.90 7.30
CA VAL A 60 -5.65 6.38 7.30
C VAL A 60 -4.80 5.58 6.31
N VAL A 61 -4.91 4.25 6.33
CA VAL A 61 -4.19 3.37 5.41
C VAL A 61 -4.56 3.69 3.96
N ASN A 62 -5.85 3.87 3.66
CA ASN A 62 -6.31 4.20 2.32
C ASN A 62 -5.78 5.56 1.85
N TYR A 63 -5.78 6.56 2.73
CA TYR A 63 -5.20 7.88 2.45
C TYR A 63 -3.71 7.79 2.13
N LEU A 64 -2.94 7.05 2.93
CA LEU A 64 -1.50 6.85 2.71
C LEU A 64 -1.22 6.09 1.43
N ASN A 65 -1.97 5.03 1.13
CA ASN A 65 -1.86 4.27 -0.13
C ASN A 65 -2.07 5.19 -1.35
N GLY A 66 -3.07 6.07 -1.30
CA GLY A 66 -3.32 7.04 -2.36
C GLY A 66 -2.12 7.96 -2.60
N ARG A 67 -1.49 8.45 -1.52
CA ARG A 67 -0.28 9.29 -1.60
C ARG A 67 0.93 8.52 -2.14
N GLU A 68 1.16 7.30 -1.67
CA GLU A 68 2.26 6.45 -2.15
C GLU A 68 2.11 6.17 -3.65
N CYS A 69 0.92 5.80 -4.11
CA CYS A 69 0.62 5.61 -5.53
C CYS A 69 0.88 6.87 -6.37
N GLN A 70 0.58 8.05 -5.82
CA GLN A 70 0.93 9.30 -6.49
C GLN A 70 2.45 9.48 -6.60
N TYR A 71 3.18 9.31 -5.50
CA TYR A 71 4.64 9.46 -5.50
C TYR A 71 5.33 8.48 -6.44
N LEU A 72 4.87 7.23 -6.50
CA LEU A 72 5.42 6.24 -7.41
C LEU A 72 5.23 6.66 -8.88
N ARG A 73 4.06 7.17 -9.25
CA ARG A 73 3.82 7.70 -10.61
C ARG A 73 4.71 8.89 -10.94
N GLU A 74 4.85 9.83 -10.02
CA GLU A 74 5.72 11.01 -10.20
C GLU A 74 7.18 10.59 -10.36
N ARG A 75 7.65 9.65 -9.54
CA ARG A 75 8.98 9.05 -9.64
C ARG A 75 9.21 8.40 -11.00
N ASP A 76 8.26 7.58 -11.47
CA ASP A 76 8.40 6.87 -12.75
C ASP A 76 8.46 7.84 -13.93
N VAL A 77 7.68 8.93 -13.89
CA VAL A 77 7.75 10.02 -14.88
C VAL A 77 9.11 10.73 -14.83
N ALA A 78 9.61 11.05 -13.64
CA ALA A 78 10.90 11.69 -13.47
C ALA A 78 12.05 10.80 -13.96
N GLN A 79 12.00 9.50 -13.65
CA GLN A 79 12.99 8.53 -14.08
C GLN A 79 13.01 8.37 -15.60
N LYS A 80 11.84 8.34 -16.26
CA LYS A 80 11.76 8.34 -17.72
C LYS A 80 12.44 9.58 -18.33
N LYS A 81 12.13 10.77 -17.81
CA LYS A 81 12.75 12.02 -18.28
C LYS A 81 14.27 12.03 -18.08
N ALA A 82 14.75 11.53 -16.95
CA ALA A 82 16.18 11.44 -16.68
C ALA A 82 16.89 10.51 -17.68
N ASN A 83 16.28 9.36 -18.01
CA ASN A 83 16.81 8.44 -19.01
C ASN A 83 16.84 9.06 -20.41
N ASP A 84 15.76 9.74 -20.83
CA ASP A 84 15.67 10.41 -22.12
C ASP A 84 16.74 11.50 -22.27
N LEU A 85 16.98 12.28 -21.21
CA LEU A 85 18.05 13.30 -21.19
C LEU A 85 19.44 12.66 -21.22
N GLY A 86 19.64 11.56 -20.48
CA GLY A 86 20.89 10.80 -20.49
C GLY A 86 21.24 10.28 -21.89
N GLN A 87 20.26 9.77 -22.63
CA GLN A 87 20.45 9.33 -24.02
C GLN A 87 20.85 10.49 -24.94
N LYS A 88 20.13 11.62 -24.90
CA LYS A 88 20.47 12.81 -25.69
C LYS A 88 21.87 13.34 -25.38
N PHE A 89 22.28 13.29 -24.12
CA PHE A 89 23.63 13.68 -23.71
C PHE A 89 24.69 12.75 -24.30
N LEU A 90 24.45 11.43 -24.32
CA LEU A 90 25.36 10.47 -24.94
C LEU A 90 25.47 10.70 -26.45
N GLU A 91 24.35 10.92 -27.15
CA GLU A 91 24.35 11.24 -28.59
C GLU A 91 25.14 12.51 -28.88
N MET A 92 24.91 13.57 -28.09
CA MET A 92 25.63 14.83 -28.22
C MET A 92 27.13 14.65 -27.98
N LYS A 93 27.51 13.86 -26.98
CA LYS A 93 28.92 13.57 -26.68
C LYS A 93 29.60 12.84 -27.83
N VAL A 94 28.96 11.81 -28.39
CA VAL A 94 29.46 11.09 -29.57
C VAL A 94 29.63 12.06 -30.75
N SER A 95 28.64 12.89 -31.04
CA SER A 95 28.73 13.88 -32.13
C SER A 95 29.84 14.91 -31.90
N PHE A 96 30.08 15.33 -30.65
CA PHE A 96 31.16 16.25 -30.31
C PHE A 96 32.54 15.60 -30.48
N ASP A 97 32.71 14.37 -30.02
CA ASP A 97 33.95 13.62 -30.16
C ASP A 97 34.28 13.38 -31.66
N ASP A 98 33.28 13.05 -32.48
CA ASP A 98 33.44 12.91 -33.93
C ASP A 98 33.88 14.23 -34.60
N TYR A 99 33.27 15.35 -34.21
CA TYR A 99 33.64 16.68 -34.72
C TYR A 99 35.10 17.01 -34.38
N ARG A 100 35.49 16.78 -33.12
CA ARG A 100 36.86 17.01 -32.62
C ARG A 100 37.90 16.14 -33.30
N ASN A 101 37.56 14.90 -33.68
CA ASN A 101 38.50 14.01 -34.35
C ASN A 101 38.68 14.36 -35.84
N LYS A 102 37.72 15.09 -36.43
CA LYS A 102 37.71 15.44 -37.86
C LYS A 102 38.41 16.77 -38.18
N TYR A 103 38.46 17.71 -37.23
CA TYR A 103 39.03 19.05 -37.37
C TYR A 103 40.08 19.31 -36.31
#